data_AF-A7T7W7-F1
#
_entry.id   AF-A7T7W7-F1
#
_cell.length_a   1.000
_cell.length_b   1.000
_cell.length_c   1.000
_cell.angle_alpha   90.00
_cell.angle_beta   90.00
_cell.angle_gamma   90.00
#
_symmetry.space_group_name_H-M   'P 1'
#
loop_
_entity.id
_entity.type
_entity.pdbx_description
1 polymer ?
#
loop_
_entity_poly.entity_id
_entity_poly.type
_entity_poly.pdbx_seq_one_letter_code
_entity_poly.pdbx_strand_id
1 'polypeptide(L)'
;KRKEIVVLDVKRSQQINIALTKLPPIRTLKQAIISMDSTVIDREGVDKLLQMQPLPEEKMKIQEAQLANPDVPLGTAEQFLLTMASLNELAPRLHLWAFKLDYEMLEKVSVMSV
;
A
#
# COMPACT_ATOMS: atom_id res chain seq x y z
N LYS A 1 10.99 25.88 4.93
CA LYS A 1 10.34 24.65 5.48
C LYS A 1 9.24 24.27 4.50
N ARG A 2 9.38 23.16 3.76
CA ARG A 2 8.28 22.71 2.89
C ARG A 2 7.11 22.38 3.81
N LYS A 3 6.00 23.11 3.68
CA LYS A 3 4.75 22.69 4.33
C LYS A 3 4.33 21.45 3.56
N GLU A 4 4.17 20.35 4.25
CA GLU A 4 3.57 19.13 3.71
C GLU A 4 2.24 18.97 4.42
N ILE A 5 1.19 18.65 3.68
CA ILE A 5 -0.12 18.41 4.27
C ILE A 5 -0.05 17.05 4.96
N VAL A 6 -0.12 17.08 6.29
CA VAL A 6 -0.20 15.88 7.13
C VAL A 6 -1.53 15.95 7.87
N VAL A 7 -2.48 15.10 7.46
CA VAL A 7 -3.82 15.00 8.07
C VAL A 7 -4.01 13.71 8.85
N LEU A 8 -3.12 12.73 8.61
CA LEU A 8 -3.13 11.47 9.34
C LEU A 8 -2.57 11.67 10.74
N ASP A 9 -3.02 10.83 11.67
CA ASP A 9 -2.42 10.77 13.00
C ASP A 9 -0.94 10.41 12.89
N VAL A 10 -0.12 10.99 13.77
CA VAL A 10 1.34 10.77 13.81
C VAL A 10 1.67 9.27 13.86
N LYS A 11 0.91 8.49 14.63
CA LYS A 11 1.13 7.04 14.76
C LYS A 11 0.84 6.29 13.45
N ARG A 12 -0.22 6.70 12.75
CA ARG A 12 -0.64 6.13 11.45
C ARG A 12 0.38 6.47 10.37
N SER A 13 0.79 7.73 10.32
CA SER A 13 1.79 8.23 9.37
C SER A 13 3.15 7.57 9.59
N GLN A 14 3.57 7.34 10.85
CA GLN A 14 4.78 6.57 11.18
C GLN A 14 4.68 5.12 10.70
N GLN A 15 3.55 4.44 10.94
CA GLN A 15 3.35 3.05 10.52
C GLN A 15 3.52 2.90 9.00
N ILE A 16 2.91 3.80 8.22
CA ILE A 16 3.02 3.81 6.75
C ILE A 16 4.45 4.11 6.31
N ASN A 17 5.11 5.10 6.92
CA ASN A 17 6.50 5.42 6.56
C ASN A 17 7.46 4.26 6.87
N ILE A 18 7.27 3.55 7.98
CA ILE A 18 8.06 2.35 8.31
C ILE A 18 7.80 1.22 7.31
N ALA A 19 6.56 1.06 6.84
CA ALA A 19 6.29 0.09 5.79
C ALA A 19 6.94 0.49 4.46
N LEU A 20 6.90 1.77 4.11
CA LEU A 20 7.52 2.31 2.90
C LEU A 20 9.05 2.14 2.88
N THR A 21 9.73 2.04 4.02
CA THR A 21 11.17 1.73 4.02
C THR A 21 11.46 0.27 3.67
N LYS A 22 10.48 -0.63 3.88
CA LYS A 22 10.56 -2.05 3.51
C LYS A 22 9.92 -2.34 2.15
N LEU A 23 9.14 -1.39 1.63
CA LEU A 23 8.41 -1.53 0.38
C LEU A 23 9.11 -0.73 -0.73
N PRO A 24 8.93 -1.14 -2.00
CA PRO A 24 9.45 -0.41 -3.14
C PRO A 24 8.73 0.94 -3.31
N PRO A 25 9.28 1.84 -4.16
CA PRO A 25 8.70 3.16 -4.40
C PRO A 25 7.21 3.09 -4.79
N ILE A 26 6.40 4.06 -4.35
CA ILE A 26 4.93 4.10 -4.55
C ILE A 26 4.52 3.84 -6.01
N ARG A 27 5.29 4.37 -6.97
CA ARG A 27 5.04 4.15 -8.41
C ARG A 27 5.16 2.68 -8.80
N THR A 28 6.21 2.02 -8.31
CA THR A 28 6.48 0.59 -8.53
C THR A 28 5.48 -0.27 -7.77
N LEU A 29 5.19 0.09 -6.51
CA LEU A 29 4.20 -0.56 -5.68
C LEU A 29 2.82 -0.62 -6.35
N LYS A 30 2.35 0.52 -6.88
CA LYS A 30 1.08 0.59 -7.59
C LYS A 30 1.03 -0.39 -8.75
N GLN A 31 2.09 -0.43 -9.56
CA GLN A 31 2.19 -1.36 -10.69
C GLN A 31 2.23 -2.80 -10.21
N ALA A 32 3.05 -3.12 -9.20
CA ALA A 32 3.18 -4.46 -8.63
C ALA A 32 1.85 -5.00 -8.08
N ILE A 33 1.02 -4.16 -7.45
CA ILE A 33 -0.33 -4.56 -7.02
C ILE A 33 -1.24 -4.85 -8.23
N ILE A 34 -1.14 -4.06 -9.29
CA ILE A 34 -1.95 -4.25 -10.51
C ILE A 34 -1.51 -5.52 -11.27
N SER A 35 -0.21 -5.79 -11.34
CA SER A 35 0.35 -6.96 -12.03
C SER A 35 0.50 -8.21 -11.13
N MET A 36 0.27 -8.08 -9.82
CA MET A 36 0.56 -9.13 -8.82
C MET A 36 1.99 -9.67 -8.93
N ASP A 37 2.95 -8.74 -9.01
CA ASP A 37 4.35 -9.04 -9.28
C ASP A 37 5.08 -9.54 -8.02
N SER A 38 5.19 -10.86 -7.90
CA SER A 38 5.85 -11.56 -6.80
C SER A 38 7.36 -11.33 -6.72
N THR A 39 7.97 -10.72 -7.74
CA THR A 39 9.40 -10.34 -7.69
C THR A 39 9.64 -9.04 -6.94
N VAL A 40 8.60 -8.21 -6.82
CA VAL A 40 8.65 -6.87 -6.21
C VAL A 40 8.12 -6.89 -4.78
N ILE A 41 7.07 -7.68 -4.53
CA ILE A 41 6.48 -7.83 -3.20
C ILE A 41 6.23 -9.32 -2.92
N ASP A 42 6.70 -9.76 -1.78
CA ASP A 42 6.52 -11.11 -1.27
C ASP A 42 5.24 -11.23 -0.41
N ARG A 43 5.01 -12.43 0.12
CA ARG A 43 3.80 -12.71 0.92
C ARG A 43 3.67 -11.81 2.14
N GLU A 44 4.79 -11.52 2.83
CA GLU A 44 4.82 -10.61 3.97
C GLU A 44 4.49 -9.17 3.58
N GLY A 45 4.99 -8.71 2.44
CA GLY A 45 4.69 -7.39 1.91
C GLY A 45 3.21 -7.25 1.57
N VAL A 46 2.58 -8.28 0.99
CA VAL A 46 1.13 -8.30 0.72
C VAL A 46 0.31 -8.24 2.01
N ASP A 47 0.67 -8.99 3.06
CA ASP A 47 -0.01 -8.91 4.36
C ASP A 47 0.11 -7.53 5.00
N LYS A 48 1.29 -6.91 4.91
CA LYS A 48 1.49 -5.53 5.39
C LYS A 48 0.57 -4.57 4.63
N LEU A 49 0.47 -4.68 3.31
CA LEU A 49 -0.44 -3.85 2.52
C LEU A 49 -1.91 -4.05 2.90
N LEU A 50 -2.32 -5.28 3.21
CA LEU A 50 -3.66 -5.57 3.73
C LEU A 50 -3.91 -4.89 5.08
N GLN A 51 -2.93 -4.90 5.99
CA GLN A 51 -3.05 -4.19 7.28
C GLN A 51 -3.04 -2.66 7.15
N MET A 52 -2.49 -2.14 6.06
CA MET A 52 -2.40 -0.71 5.76
C MET A 52 -3.40 -0.26 4.70
N GLN A 53 -4.55 -0.93 4.61
CA GLN A 53 -5.60 -0.48 3.71
C GLN A 53 -6.05 0.95 4.07
N PRO A 54 -6.21 1.82 3.05
CA PRO A 54 -6.76 3.15 3.25
C PRO A 54 -8.21 3.06 3.69
N LEU A 55 -8.54 3.79 4.76
CA LEU A 55 -9.93 3.96 5.18
C LEU A 55 -10.60 5.05 4.33
N PRO A 56 -11.91 4.94 4.03
CA PRO A 56 -12.65 5.95 3.29
C PRO A 56 -12.57 7.34 3.94
N GLU A 57 -12.62 7.41 5.26
CA GLU A 57 -12.51 8.65 6.03
C GLU A 57 -11.13 9.32 5.89
N GLU A 58 -10.06 8.53 5.90
CA GLU A 58 -8.69 9.02 5.70
C GLU A 58 -8.55 9.63 4.31
N LYS A 59 -9.06 8.94 3.29
CA LYS A 59 -9.08 9.44 1.90
C LYS A 59 -9.80 10.78 1.82
N MET A 60 -10.99 10.90 2.40
CA MET A 60 -11.77 12.15 2.39
C MET A 60 -10.98 13.29 3.03
N LYS A 61 -10.43 13.09 4.24
CA LYS A 61 -9.64 14.12 4.92
C LYS A 61 -8.44 14.59 4.10
N ILE A 62 -7.74 13.67 3.45
CA ILE A 62 -6.60 13.99 2.58
C ILE A 62 -7.07 14.82 1.37
N GLN A 63 -8.17 14.42 0.73
CA GLN A 63 -8.72 15.15 -0.41
C GLN A 63 -9.18 16.55 -0.03
N GLU A 64 -9.89 16.71 1.10
CA GLU A 64 -10.35 18.03 1.57
C GLU A 64 -9.18 18.94 1.91
N ALA A 65 -8.16 18.44 2.61
CA ALA A 65 -6.99 19.24 2.95
C ALA A 65 -6.17 19.66 1.73
N GLN A 66 -6.09 18.78 0.72
CA GLN A 66 -5.46 19.10 -0.56
C GLN A 66 -6.28 20.11 -1.37
N LEU A 67 -7.61 20.03 -1.33
CA LEU A 67 -8.50 20.98 -1.99
C LEU A 67 -8.46 22.36 -1.31
N ALA A 68 -8.29 22.39 0.01
CA ALA A 68 -8.10 23.60 0.79
C ALA A 68 -6.69 24.22 0.59
N ASN A 69 -5.69 23.42 0.23
CA ASN A 69 -4.29 23.85 0.06
C ASN A 69 -3.67 23.27 -1.22
N PRO A 70 -4.13 23.67 -2.41
CA PRO A 70 -3.68 23.09 -3.69
C PRO A 70 -2.19 23.35 -3.98
N ASP A 71 -1.59 24.41 -3.42
CA ASP A 71 -0.18 24.76 -3.61
C ASP A 71 0.78 23.97 -2.70
N VAL A 72 0.25 23.17 -1.77
CA VAL A 72 1.03 22.46 -0.76
C VAL A 72 1.04 20.97 -1.07
N PRO A 73 2.21 20.32 -1.23
CA PRO A 73 2.25 18.90 -1.49
C PRO A 73 1.77 18.09 -0.28
N LEU A 74 1.15 16.94 -0.54
CA LEU A 74 0.82 15.96 0.48
C LEU A 74 2.08 15.28 1.03
N GLY A 75 2.05 14.91 2.31
CA GLY A 75 3.06 14.05 2.92
C GLY A 75 3.16 12.68 2.25
N THR A 76 4.29 11.99 2.46
CA THR A 76 4.56 10.67 1.84
C THR A 76 3.49 9.63 2.18
N ALA A 77 3.01 9.62 3.43
CA ALA A 77 1.99 8.68 3.89
C ALA A 77 0.62 8.95 3.24
N GLU A 78 0.25 10.22 3.13
CA GLU A 78 -0.98 10.67 2.48
C GLU A 78 -0.98 10.35 0.98
N GLN A 79 0.14 10.59 0.29
CA GLN A 79 0.30 10.19 -1.11
C GLN A 79 0.16 8.68 -1.30
N PHE A 80 0.73 7.89 -0.38
CA PHE A 80 0.60 6.43 -0.38
C PHE A 80 -0.88 6.02 -0.23
N LEU A 81 -1.59 6.54 0.78
CA LEU A 81 -3.00 6.19 0.98
C LEU A 81 -3.87 6.60 -0.19
N LEU A 82 -3.69 7.80 -0.76
CA LEU A 82 -4.43 8.22 -1.95
C LEU A 82 -4.16 7.30 -3.14
N THR A 83 -2.89 6.91 -3.34
CA THR A 83 -2.53 6.00 -4.43
C THR A 83 -3.21 4.65 -4.24
N MET A 84 -3.17 4.10 -3.03
CA MET A 84 -3.83 2.84 -2.67
C MET A 84 -5.35 2.95 -2.84
N ALA A 85 -5.96 4.06 -2.41
CA ALA A 85 -7.40 4.30 -2.51
C ALA A 85 -7.88 4.67 -3.93
N SER A 86 -6.94 4.92 -4.85
CA SER A 86 -7.21 5.07 -6.28
C SER A 86 -7.27 3.73 -7.02
N LEU A 87 -6.79 2.65 -6.38
CA LEU A 87 -6.86 1.31 -6.92
C LEU A 87 -8.24 0.73 -6.63
N ASN A 88 -9.04 0.55 -7.68
CA ASN A 88 -10.32 -0.15 -7.56
C ASN A 88 -10.07 -1.58 -7.07
N GLU A 89 -10.92 -2.05 -6.16
CA GLU A 89 -10.89 -3.43 -5.66
C GLU A 89 -9.56 -3.83 -5.02
N LEU A 90 -8.87 -2.87 -4.37
CA LEU A 90 -7.60 -3.12 -3.69
C LEU A 90 -7.68 -4.30 -2.71
N ALA A 91 -8.73 -4.35 -1.88
CA ALA A 91 -8.88 -5.41 -0.88
C ALA A 91 -8.93 -6.81 -1.52
N PRO A 92 -9.91 -7.15 -2.38
CA PRO A 92 -10.00 -8.48 -2.97
C PRO A 92 -8.78 -8.80 -3.84
N ARG A 93 -8.17 -7.82 -4.50
CA ARG A 93 -6.94 -8.00 -5.27
C ARG A 93 -5.76 -8.42 -4.41
N LEU A 94 -5.56 -7.75 -3.26
CA LEU A 94 -4.50 -8.13 -2.31
C LEU A 94 -4.77 -9.51 -1.71
N HIS A 95 -6.03 -9.85 -1.38
CA HIS A 95 -6.39 -11.19 -0.92
C HIS A 95 -6.12 -12.27 -1.99
N LEU A 96 -6.46 -12.00 -3.25
CA LEU A 96 -6.20 -12.93 -4.35
C LEU A 96 -4.70 -13.10 -4.60
N TRP A 97 -3.92 -12.02 -4.48
CA TRP A 97 -2.48 -12.08 -4.61
C TRP A 97 -1.83 -12.87 -3.47
N ALA A 98 -2.25 -12.63 -2.23
CA ALA A 98 -1.85 -13.43 -1.07
C ALA A 98 -2.14 -14.92 -1.30
N PHE A 99 -3.35 -15.24 -1.76
CA PHE A 99 -3.75 -16.61 -2.09
C PHE A 99 -2.88 -17.23 -3.19
N LYS A 100 -2.58 -16.48 -4.27
CA LYS A 100 -1.68 -16.95 -5.34
C LYS A 100 -0.30 -17.30 -4.80
N LEU A 101 0.28 -16.45 -3.95
CA LEU A 101 1.59 -16.66 -3.34
C LEU A 101 1.58 -17.87 -2.40
N ASP A 102 0.54 -18.01 -1.58
CA ASP A 102 0.36 -19.15 -0.67
C ASP A 102 0.25 -20.47 -1.46
N TYR A 103 -0.47 -20.45 -2.59
CA TYR A 103 -0.57 -21.60 -3.49
C TYR A 103 0.76 -21.97 -4.15
N GLU A 104 1.49 -20.99 -4.70
CA GLU A 104 2.83 -21.22 -5.29
C GLU A 104 3.83 -21.78 -4.26
N MET A 105 3.70 -21.38 -2.99
CA MET A 105 4.52 -21.90 -1.90
C MET A 105 4.14 -23.35 -1.57
N LEU A 106 2.84 -23.67 -1.48
CA LEU A 106 2.35 -25.03 -1.23
C LEU A 106 2.79 -26.01 -2.33
N GLU A 107 2.72 -25.61 -3.59
CA GLU A 107 3.08 -26.46 -4.72
C GLU A 107 4.58 -26.83 -4.71
N LYS A 108 5.46 -25.87 -4.35
CA LYS A 108 6.91 -26.10 -4.23
C LYS A 108 7.28 -27.08 -3.12
N VAL A 109 6.56 -27.09 -2.01
CA VAL A 109 6.83 -28.02 -0.88
C VAL A 109 6.44 -29.45 -1.26
N SER A 110 5.41 -29.63 -2.09
CA SER A 110 4.97 -30.94 -2.55
C SER A 110 5.95 -31.61 -3.53
N VAL A 111 6.69 -30.84 -4.33
CA VAL A 111 7.65 -31.39 -5.32
C VAL A 111 9.07 -31.62 -4.78
N MET A 112 9.41 -31.04 -3.62
CA MET A 112 10.71 -31.27 -2.97
C MET A 112 10.71 -32.46 -1.98
N SER A 113 9.57 -33.10 -1.76
CA SER A 113 9.42 -34.24 -0.85
C SER A 113 9.42 -35.60 -1.56
N VAL A 114 9.88 -35.66 -2.82
CA VAL A 114 9.93 -36.88 -3.64
C VAL A 114 11.36 -37.19 -4.07
#